data_AF-A0A372DLJ4-F1
#
_entry.id   AF-A0A372DLJ4-F1
#
_cell.length_a   1.000
_cell.length_b   1.000
_cell.length_c   1.000
_cell.angle_alpha   90.00
_cell.angle_beta   90.00
_cell.angle_gamma   90.00
#
_symmetry.space_group_name_H-M   'P 1'
#
loop_
_entity.id
_entity.type
_entity.pdbx_description
1 polymer ?
#
loop_
_entity_poly.entity_id
_entity_poly.type
_entity_poly.pdbx_seq_one_letter_code
_entity_poly.pdbx_strand_id
1 'polypeptide(L)'
;MGDVTRSLKLPIRIVDWRVDCSESRAVVWGAPKSNLRLGDRPYAEAYVVDVNRLKILEIYSMTRGPYDAEFSADRKLILVDEILIEFGTGKLVKNFRSEDFLFERESCGDFSGRRLLK
;
A
#
# COMPACT_ATOMS: atom_id res chain seq x y z
N MET A 1 28.57 11.83 3.83
CA MET A 1 28.05 10.48 4.11
C MET A 1 27.03 10.22 3.01
N GLY A 2 27.39 9.42 2.00
CA GLY A 2 26.57 9.29 0.80
C GLY A 2 25.31 8.48 1.08
N ASP A 3 24.15 9.02 0.72
CA ASP A 3 22.90 8.27 0.76
C ASP A 3 23.04 7.05 -0.17
N VAL A 4 23.03 5.86 0.41
CA VAL A 4 22.98 4.61 -0.35
C VAL A 4 21.54 4.44 -0.82
N THR A 5 21.24 4.92 -2.03
CA THR A 5 19.95 4.66 -2.68
C THR A 5 19.84 3.17 -2.98
N ARG A 6 18.87 2.51 -2.33
CA ARG A 6 18.52 1.12 -2.61
C ARG A 6 17.13 1.08 -3.26
N SER A 7 16.97 0.28 -4.32
CA SER A 7 15.75 0.26 -5.12
C SER A 7 15.09 -1.12 -5.15
N LEU A 8 13.77 -1.16 -4.96
CA LEU A 8 12.94 -2.34 -5.23
C LEU A 8 12.23 -2.15 -6.59
N LYS A 9 12.34 -3.13 -7.48
CA LYS A 9 11.61 -3.11 -8.76
C LYS A 9 10.25 -3.78 -8.60
N LEU A 10 9.19 -3.03 -8.89
CA LEU A 10 7.82 -3.56 -8.97
C LEU A 10 7.42 -3.80 -10.44
N PRO A 11 6.60 -4.84 -10.73
CA PRO A 11 6.11 -5.12 -12.08
C PRO A 11 4.92 -4.23 -12.49
N ILE A 12 4.72 -3.11 -11.80
CA ILE A 12 3.72 -2.09 -12.10
C ILE A 12 4.33 -0.75 -12.48
N ARG A 13 3.60 0.03 -13.27
CA ARG A 13 3.76 1.47 -13.35
C ARG A 13 3.15 2.08 -12.09
N ILE A 14 4.01 2.54 -11.18
CA ILE A 14 3.61 3.17 -9.92
C ILE A 14 2.78 4.42 -10.24
N VAL A 15 1.61 4.52 -9.63
CA VAL A 15 0.71 5.67 -9.70
C VAL A 15 0.90 6.53 -8.46
N ASP A 16 0.85 5.92 -7.28
CA ASP A 16 1.05 6.60 -6.00
C ASP A 16 1.50 5.59 -4.92
N TRP A 17 1.83 6.09 -3.74
CA TRP A 17 2.23 5.30 -2.57
C TRP A 17 1.95 6.01 -1.25
N ARG A 18 1.90 5.22 -0.18
CA ARG A 18 1.81 5.69 1.20
C ARG A 18 2.82 4.96 2.06
N VAL A 19 3.36 5.65 3.05
CA VAL A 19 4.33 5.12 4.01
C VAL A 19 3.73 5.24 5.40
N ASP A 20 3.98 4.25 6.26
CA ASP A 20 3.55 4.30 7.66
C ASP A 20 4.36 5.34 8.45
N CYS A 21 3.86 5.77 9.61
CA CYS A 21 4.55 6.81 10.39
C CYS A 21 5.95 6.38 10.86
N SER A 22 6.23 5.07 10.93
CA SER A 22 7.54 4.55 11.30
C SER A 22 8.53 4.44 10.14
N GLU A 23 8.10 4.80 8.92
CA GLU A 23 8.87 4.71 7.68
C GLU A 23 9.43 3.31 7.37
N SER A 24 8.85 2.29 8.00
CA SER A 24 9.31 0.90 7.86
C SER A 24 8.52 0.16 6.80
N ARG A 25 7.37 0.69 6.39
CA ARG A 25 6.42 0.03 5.51
C ARG A 25 5.82 1.00 4.53
N ALA A 26 5.54 0.51 3.33
CA ALA A 26 4.83 1.26 2.31
C ALA A 26 3.74 0.43 1.65
N VAL A 27 2.64 1.08 1.27
CA VAL A 27 1.71 0.58 0.27
C VAL A 27 2.01 1.31 -1.02
N VAL A 28 2.34 0.58 -2.09
CA VAL A 28 2.66 1.13 -3.40
C VAL A 28 1.70 0.56 -4.41
N TRP A 29 1.08 1.39 -5.24
CA TRP A 29 0.09 0.89 -6.18
C TRP A 29 0.17 1.50 -7.57
N GLY A 30 -0.44 0.82 -8.51
CA GLY A 30 -0.53 1.29 -9.88
C GLY A 30 -1.03 0.23 -10.85
N ALA A 31 -0.71 0.43 -12.12
CA ALA A 31 -1.18 -0.44 -13.20
C ALA A 31 -0.08 -1.46 -13.60
N PRO A 32 -0.44 -2.70 -13.96
CA PRO A 32 0.50 -3.67 -14.53
C PRO A 32 1.30 -3.07 -15.69
N LYS A 33 2.59 -3.42 -15.77
CA LYS A 33 3.44 -3.03 -16.93
C LYS A 33 3.08 -3.78 -18.21
N SER A 34 2.38 -4.90 -18.11
CA SER A 34 1.89 -5.64 -19.27
C SER A 34 0.75 -4.89 -19.96
N ASN A 35 0.73 -4.93 -21.29
CA ASN A 35 -0.39 -4.39 -22.06
C ASN A 35 -1.65 -5.20 -21.73
N LEU A 36 -2.53 -4.62 -20.92
CA LEU A 36 -3.90 -5.10 -20.73
C LEU A 36 -4.53 -5.27 -22.12
N ARG A 37 -5.10 -6.44 -22.39
CA ARG A 37 -5.80 -6.68 -23.66
C ARG A 37 -7.11 -5.90 -23.66
N LEU A 38 -7.61 -5.58 -24.86
CA LEU A 38 -8.93 -5.00 -25.00
C LEU A 38 -9.97 -5.95 -24.37
N GLY A 39 -10.67 -5.49 -23.32
CA GLY A 39 -11.64 -6.29 -22.57
C GLY A 39 -11.14 -6.80 -21.21
N ASP A 40 -9.83 -6.71 -20.93
CA ASP A 40 -9.33 -6.93 -19.58
C ASP A 40 -9.84 -5.80 -18.68
N ARG A 41 -10.44 -6.15 -17.53
CA ARG A 41 -10.72 -5.14 -16.51
C ARG A 41 -9.37 -4.56 -16.09
N PRO A 42 -9.19 -3.23 -16.01
CA PRO A 42 -7.95 -2.67 -15.48
C PRO A 42 -7.84 -3.09 -14.03
N TYR A 43 -7.06 -4.13 -13.76
CA TYR A 43 -6.71 -4.48 -12.40
C TYR A 43 -5.58 -3.56 -11.99
N ALA A 44 -5.82 -2.73 -10.99
CA ALA A 44 -4.72 -2.11 -10.27
C ALA A 44 -4.14 -3.14 -9.32
N GLU A 45 -2.84 -3.02 -9.05
CA GLU A 45 -2.18 -3.82 -8.04
C GLU A 45 -1.65 -2.91 -6.94
N ALA A 46 -1.86 -3.30 -5.70
CA ALA A 46 -1.27 -2.68 -4.52
C ALA A 46 -0.29 -3.65 -3.87
N TYR A 47 0.88 -3.15 -3.51
CA TYR A 47 2.00 -3.88 -2.94
C TYR A 47 2.26 -3.34 -1.54
N VAL A 48 2.26 -4.23 -0.54
CA VAL A 48 2.77 -3.88 0.79
C VAL A 48 4.24 -4.25 0.82
N VAL A 49 5.08 -3.29 1.16
CA VAL A 49 6.54 -3.39 1.09
C VAL A 49 7.14 -3.12 2.46
N ASP A 50 8.06 -3.99 2.89
CA ASP A 50 9.02 -3.68 3.96
C ASP A 50 10.11 -2.78 3.36
N VAL A 51 10.10 -1.51 3.75
CA VAL A 51 11.01 -0.49 3.21
C VAL A 51 12.45 -0.76 3.66
N ASN A 52 12.64 -1.24 4.90
CA ASN A 52 13.97 -1.52 5.45
C ASN A 52 14.65 -2.70 4.76
N ARG A 53 13.87 -3.74 4.45
CA ARG A 53 14.35 -4.97 3.80
C ARG A 53 14.21 -4.94 2.28
N LEU A 54 13.55 -3.92 1.73
CA LEU A 54 13.14 -3.84 0.33
C LEU A 54 12.48 -5.12 -0.16
N LYS A 55 11.52 -5.62 0.61
CA LYS A 55 10.84 -6.88 0.33
C LYS A 55 9.35 -6.64 0.17
N ILE A 56 8.77 -7.20 -0.90
CA ILE A 56 7.32 -7.30 -1.03
C ILE A 56 6.84 -8.26 0.05
N LEU A 57 5.98 -7.76 0.93
CA LEU A 57 5.30 -8.54 1.95
C LEU A 57 4.03 -9.14 1.38
N GLU A 58 3.22 -8.34 0.67
CA GLU A 58 1.92 -8.75 0.16
C GLU A 58 1.58 -8.06 -1.17
N ILE A 59 0.68 -8.67 -1.96
CA ILE A 59 0.20 -8.16 -3.25
C ILE A 59 -1.32 -8.33 -3.33
N TYR A 60 -2.02 -7.28 -3.78
CA TYR A 60 -3.47 -7.28 -3.90
C TYR A 60 -3.89 -6.78 -5.28
N SER A 61 -4.77 -7.51 -5.95
CA SER A 61 -5.41 -7.06 -7.19
C SER A 61 -6.75 -6.42 -6.89
N MET A 62 -6.99 -5.25 -7.46
CA MET A 62 -8.20 -4.45 -7.26
C MET A 62 -8.80 -4.11 -8.62
N THR A 63 -10.11 -4.03 -8.71
CA THR A 63 -10.79 -3.69 -9.99
C THR A 63 -10.84 -2.20 -10.27
N ARG A 64 -10.61 -1.35 -9.25
CA ARG A 64 -10.55 0.13 -9.26
C ARG A 64 -9.68 0.59 -8.09
N GLY A 65 -9.18 1.84 -8.15
CA GLY A 65 -8.29 2.38 -7.10
C GLY A 65 -6.91 1.71 -7.10
N PRO A 66 -6.12 1.77 -6.01
CA PRO A 66 -6.35 2.61 -4.84
C PRO A 66 -6.31 4.10 -5.16
N TYR A 67 -7.14 4.89 -4.49
CA TYR A 67 -7.00 6.35 -4.43
C TYR A 67 -6.31 6.80 -3.14
N ASP A 68 -6.45 6.03 -2.07
CA ASP A 68 -5.71 6.26 -0.83
C ASP A 68 -5.37 4.97 -0.09
N ALA A 69 -4.41 5.08 0.83
CA ALA A 69 -4.09 4.04 1.79
C ALA A 69 -3.74 4.65 3.15
N GLU A 70 -4.20 4.00 4.20
CA GLU A 70 -4.01 4.42 5.58
C GLU A 70 -3.56 3.22 6.42
N PHE A 71 -2.73 3.49 7.43
CA PHE A 71 -2.27 2.48 8.38
C PHE A 71 -3.03 2.64 9.69
N SER A 72 -3.28 1.54 10.40
CA SER A 72 -3.82 1.60 11.76
C SER A 72 -2.76 1.99 12.79
N ALA A 73 -3.17 2.66 13.86
CA ALA A 73 -2.31 3.08 14.97
C ALA A 73 -1.55 1.91 15.62
N ASP A 74 -2.16 0.73 15.66
CA ASP A 74 -1.55 -0.50 16.17
C ASP A 74 -0.61 -1.19 15.15
N ARG A 75 -0.53 -0.65 13.92
CA ARG A 75 0.30 -1.13 12.80
C ARG A 75 0.04 -2.57 12.40
N LYS A 76 -1.17 -3.07 12.68
CA LYS A 76 -1.61 -4.40 12.27
C LYS A 76 -2.53 -4.40 11.06
N LEU A 77 -3.07 -3.24 10.69
CA LEU A 77 -4.05 -3.14 9.62
C LEU A 77 -3.65 -2.07 8.62
N ILE A 78 -4.07 -2.28 7.39
CA ILE A 78 -3.94 -1.33 6.30
C ILE A 78 -5.33 -1.19 5.68
N LEU A 79 -5.82 0.04 5.60
CA LEU A 79 -7.02 0.38 4.84
C LEU A 79 -6.59 0.90 3.48
N VAL A 80 -6.96 0.21 2.42
CA VAL A 80 -6.69 0.60 1.03
C VAL A 80 -8.04 0.89 0.38
N ASP A 81 -8.36 2.16 0.16
CA ASP A 81 -9.73 2.64 -0.09
C ASP A 81 -10.74 2.08 0.93
N GLU A 82 -11.56 1.10 0.52
CA GLU A 82 -12.57 0.44 1.34
C GLU A 82 -12.18 -1.00 1.75
N ILE A 83 -10.94 -1.40 1.45
CA ILE A 83 -10.43 -2.75 1.71
C ILE A 83 -9.56 -2.73 2.95
N LEU A 84 -10.00 -3.43 3.98
CA LEU A 84 -9.21 -3.61 5.20
C LEU A 84 -8.40 -4.91 5.12
N ILE A 85 -7.10 -4.77 5.36
CA ILE A 85 -6.11 -5.83 5.19
C ILE A 85 -5.41 -6.04 6.54
N GLU A 86 -5.35 -7.30 6.98
CA GLU A 86 -4.55 -7.67 8.15
C GLU A 86 -3.10 -7.93 7.75
N PHE A 87 -2.19 -7.28 8.48
CA PHE A 87 -0.76 -7.39 8.29
C PHE A 87 -0.22 -8.72 8.83
N GLY A 88 0.66 -9.36 8.06
CA GLY A 88 1.36 -10.60 8.44
C GLY A 88 0.61 -11.88 8.10
N THR A 89 -0.72 -11.81 7.92
CA THR A 89 -1.53 -12.93 7.40
C THR A 89 -1.93 -12.73 5.94
N GLY A 90 -1.82 -11.50 5.43
CA GLY A 90 -2.28 -11.10 4.10
C GLY A 90 -3.80 -11.20 3.95
N LYS A 91 -4.52 -11.45 5.05
CA LYS A 91 -5.94 -11.78 5.03
C LYS A 91 -6.75 -10.52 4.77
N LEU A 92 -7.55 -10.57 3.72
CA LEU A 92 -8.64 -9.62 3.50
C LEU A 92 -9.65 -9.79 4.64
N VAL A 93 -9.75 -8.77 5.50
CA VAL A 93 -10.57 -8.85 6.71
C VAL A 93 -12.05 -8.67 6.35
N LYS A 94 -12.37 -7.73 5.45
CA LYS A 94 -13.72 -7.49 4.89
C LYS A 94 -13.70 -6.32 3.91
N ASN A 95 -14.75 -6.19 3.09
CA ASN A 95 -15.15 -4.88 2.56
C ASN A 95 -15.63 -4.03 3.74
N PHE A 96 -14.98 -2.90 3.97
CA PHE A 96 -15.27 -1.99 5.07
C PHE A 96 -16.66 -1.37 4.88
N ARG A 97 -17.69 -1.93 5.52
CA ARG A 97 -18.91 -1.18 5.85
C ARG A 97 -18.79 -0.76 7.30
N SER A 98 -18.79 0.55 7.52
CA SER A 98 -18.24 1.30 8.65
C SER A 98 -18.87 1.07 10.04
N GLU A 99 -19.63 -0.01 10.28
CA GLU A 99 -20.46 -0.12 11.48
C GLU A 99 -19.89 -1.07 12.56
N ASP A 100 -19.00 -2.01 12.19
CA ASP A 100 -18.52 -3.05 13.14
C ASP A 100 -17.02 -2.98 13.46
N PHE A 101 -16.26 -2.07 12.84
CA PHE A 101 -14.79 -2.10 12.94
C PHE A 101 -14.20 -0.72 13.26
N LEU A 102 -13.59 -0.61 14.44
CA LEU A 102 -12.82 0.57 14.84
C LEU A 102 -11.48 0.56 14.10
N PHE A 103 -11.39 1.31 13.00
CA PHE A 103 -10.11 1.61 12.35
C PHE A 103 -9.55 2.92 12.93
N GLU A 104 -8.71 2.79 13.95
CA GLU A 104 -7.95 3.92 14.48
C GLU A 104 -6.76 4.20 13.58
N ARG A 105 -6.81 5.32 12.85
CA ARG A 105 -5.75 5.75 11.92
C ARG A 105 -4.48 6.10 12.68
N GLU A 106 -3.32 5.84 12.07
CA GLU A 106 -2.09 6.43 12.55
C GLU A 106 -2.15 7.96 12.54
N SER A 107 -1.65 8.59 13.61
CA SER A 107 -1.43 10.03 13.66
C SER A 107 0.05 10.30 13.43
N CYS A 108 0.38 10.57 12.18
CA CYS A 108 1.71 10.93 11.73
C CYS A 108 2.01 12.40 12.07
N GLY A 109 3.26 12.71 12.45
CA GLY A 109 3.75 14.10 12.37
C GLY A 109 3.79 14.57 10.91
N ASP A 110 3.81 15.88 10.66
CA ASP A 110 3.57 16.53 9.35
C ASP A 110 4.35 15.99 8.12
N PHE A 111 5.35 15.12 8.30
CA PHE A 111 6.28 14.68 7.25
C PHE A 111 6.25 13.18 6.90
N SER A 112 5.58 12.31 7.64
CA SER A 112 5.72 10.84 7.43
C SER A 112 4.75 10.23 6.42
N GLY A 113 3.69 10.94 6.01
CA GLY A 113 2.63 10.36 5.17
C GLY A 113 2.90 10.30 3.66
N ARG A 114 3.88 11.06 3.14
CA ARG A 114 4.30 11.08 1.72
C ARG A 114 5.78 11.43 1.62
N ARG A 115 6.65 10.45 1.83
CA ARG A 115 8.08 10.66 1.56
C ARG A 115 8.29 10.55 0.04
N LEU A 116 8.72 11.65 -0.59
CA LEU A 116 9.13 11.68 -1.99
C LEU A 116 10.31 10.74 -2.17
N LEU A 117 10.10 9.58 -2.79
CA LEU A 117 11.18 8.76 -3.33
C LEU A 117 11.80 9.55 -4.50
N LYS A 118 13.00 10.13 -4.29
CA LYS A 118 13.82 10.71 -5.36
C LYS A 118 14.66 9.63 -6.02
#